data_AF-A0A9D9QSH4-F1
#
_entry.id   AF-A0A9D9QSH4-F1
#
_cell.length_a   1.000
_cell.length_b   1.000
_cell.length_c   1.000
_cell.angle_alpha   90.00
_cell.angle_beta   90.00
_cell.angle_gamma   90.00
#
_symmetry.space_group_name_H-M   'P 1'
#
loop_
_entity.id
_entity.type
_entity.pdbx_description
1 polymer ?
#
loop_
_entity_poly.entity_id
_entity_poly.type
_entity_poly.pdbx_seq_one_letter_code
_entity_poly.pdbx_strand_id
1 'polypeptide(L)'
;MARFLISSLVLALLPLSALAAEPPPSGPKLASGLLMKQEGKLVFAPCRDRSYALVDDISPGATVTAALESVGLGAGKKLYVELWGTLEGIALKVTGLNLARADGRCQPSGGPDEAWRAAGSEPAAWTLAAGGDALLLKRPGRPEQRLGYKGSRDTAQLSVYEGTGEPPIAWRFEQKSCRDRGSDAVFGWTASLTVAGEILRGCAWQR
;
A
#
# COMPACT_ATOMS: atom_id res chain seq x y z
N MET A 1 -35.42 3.75 74.64
CA MET A 1 -35.34 3.57 73.18
C MET A 1 -34.29 4.53 72.64
N ALA A 2 -33.18 4.02 72.09
CA ALA A 2 -32.35 4.68 71.06
C ALA A 2 -31.11 3.80 70.82
N ARG A 3 -31.13 2.99 69.74
CA ARG A 3 -29.96 2.26 69.23
C ARG A 3 -29.30 3.14 68.17
N PHE A 4 -28.06 3.58 68.40
CA PHE A 4 -27.23 4.19 67.37
C PHE A 4 -26.44 3.09 66.64
N LEU A 5 -26.75 2.89 65.36
CA LEU A 5 -25.98 2.04 64.45
C LEU A 5 -24.90 2.90 63.78
N ILE A 6 -23.63 2.62 64.07
CA ILE A 6 -22.48 3.23 63.41
C ILE A 6 -22.24 2.44 62.12
N SER A 7 -22.46 3.08 60.96
CA SER A 7 -22.21 2.51 59.64
C SER A 7 -20.77 2.81 59.22
N SER A 8 -19.92 1.78 59.16
CA SER A 8 -18.54 1.88 58.67
C SER A 8 -18.53 1.89 57.14
N LEU A 9 -18.18 3.03 56.55
CA LEU A 9 -18.00 3.19 55.10
C LEU A 9 -16.57 2.74 54.71
N VAL A 10 -16.45 1.56 54.10
CA VAL A 10 -15.18 1.06 53.54
C VAL A 10 -14.99 1.64 52.15
N LEU A 11 -14.02 2.54 51.99
CA LEU A 11 -13.64 3.13 50.71
C LEU A 11 -12.70 2.17 49.98
N ALA A 12 -13.22 1.43 49.00
CA ALA A 12 -12.43 0.53 48.17
C ALA A 12 -11.63 1.34 47.13
N LEU A 13 -10.30 1.44 47.34
CA LEU A 13 -9.36 1.95 46.35
C LEU A 13 -9.11 0.86 45.28
N LEU A 14 -9.69 1.05 44.09
CA LEU A 14 -9.40 0.23 42.91
C LEU A 14 -8.06 0.67 42.30
N PRO A 15 -7.11 -0.25 42.05
CA PRO A 15 -5.88 0.08 41.35
C PRO A 15 -6.18 0.34 39.87
N LEU A 16 -5.82 1.53 39.40
CA LEU A 16 -5.93 1.92 38.00
C LEU A 16 -4.79 1.24 37.23
N SER A 17 -5.05 0.07 36.65
CA SER A 17 -4.13 -0.56 35.71
C SER A 17 -4.08 0.28 34.42
N ALA A 18 -3.05 1.12 34.29
CA ALA A 18 -2.75 1.80 33.04
C ALA A 18 -2.39 0.74 31.98
N LEU A 19 -3.29 0.50 31.03
CA LEU A 19 -2.93 -0.18 29.79
C LEU A 19 -1.87 0.68 29.10
N ALA A 20 -0.63 0.22 29.13
CA ALA A 20 0.42 0.80 28.30
C ALA A 20 -0.01 0.65 26.84
N ALA A 21 -0.34 1.77 26.19
CA ALA A 21 -0.57 1.79 24.75
C ALA A 21 0.72 1.36 24.07
N GLU A 22 0.63 0.34 23.21
CA GLU A 22 1.76 -0.13 22.42
C GLU A 22 2.28 1.03 21.56
N PRO A 23 3.60 1.31 21.55
CA PRO A 23 4.14 2.40 20.75
C PRO A 23 3.75 2.19 19.28
N PRO A 24 3.35 3.25 18.56
CA PRO A 24 2.93 3.11 17.18
C PRO A 24 4.06 2.47 16.37
N PRO A 25 3.74 1.59 15.41
CA PRO A 25 4.74 0.91 14.60
C PRO A 25 5.69 1.94 13.98
N SER A 26 6.98 1.74 14.19
CA SER A 26 8.05 2.60 13.69
C SER A 26 8.43 2.19 12.27
N GLY A 27 8.52 3.17 11.37
CA GLY A 27 8.90 2.97 9.98
C GLY A 27 8.01 3.71 8.99
N PRO A 28 8.38 3.73 7.70
CA PRO A 28 7.60 4.35 6.65
C PRO A 28 6.18 3.76 6.56
N LYS A 29 5.18 4.63 6.46
CA LYS A 29 3.78 4.25 6.25
C LYS A 29 3.34 4.61 4.83
N LEU A 30 2.33 3.91 4.34
CA LEU A 30 1.73 4.23 3.05
C LEU A 30 0.82 5.46 3.21
N ALA A 31 1.26 6.58 2.66
CA ALA A 31 0.50 7.82 2.58
C ALA A 31 -0.23 7.90 1.24
N SER A 32 -1.57 8.01 1.28
CA SER A 32 -2.41 8.10 0.08
C SER A 32 -3.05 9.48 -0.03
N GLY A 33 -2.92 10.14 -1.18
CA GLY A 33 -3.32 11.52 -1.33
C GLY A 33 -3.23 12.05 -2.76
N LEU A 34 -3.47 13.34 -2.87
CA LEU A 34 -3.33 14.10 -4.10
C LEU A 34 -2.01 14.87 -4.06
N LEU A 35 -1.26 14.85 -5.15
CA LEU A 35 0.04 15.49 -5.24
C LEU A 35 0.09 16.43 -6.44
N MET A 36 0.65 17.61 -6.24
CA MET A 36 0.90 18.58 -7.31
C MET A 36 2.22 19.31 -7.09
N LYS A 37 2.76 19.88 -8.17
CA LYS A 37 3.91 20.77 -8.14
C LYS A 37 3.43 22.21 -8.12
N GLN A 38 3.74 22.96 -7.06
CA GLN A 38 3.38 24.37 -6.90
C GLN A 38 4.64 25.17 -6.53
N GLU A 39 4.97 26.19 -7.32
CA GLU A 39 6.15 27.06 -7.07
C GLU A 39 7.45 26.26 -6.85
N GLY A 40 7.62 25.18 -7.62
CA GLY A 40 8.78 24.30 -7.52
C GLY A 40 8.75 23.31 -6.34
N LYS A 41 7.75 23.38 -5.46
CA LYS A 41 7.57 22.47 -4.32
C LYS A 41 6.55 21.39 -4.66
N LEU A 42 6.75 20.21 -4.08
CA LEU A 42 5.76 19.13 -4.13
C LEU A 42 4.82 19.28 -2.94
N VAL A 43 3.53 19.42 -3.22
CA VAL A 43 2.48 19.59 -2.21
C VAL A 43 1.60 18.36 -2.24
N PHE A 44 1.50 17.70 -1.09
CA PHE A 44 0.69 16.51 -0.86
C PHE A 44 -0.52 16.85 0.02
N ALA A 45 -1.70 16.43 -0.40
CA ALA A 45 -2.95 16.56 0.32
C ALA A 45 -3.50 15.15 0.63
N PRO A 46 -3.54 14.70 1.89
CA PRO A 46 -4.08 13.40 2.24
C PRO A 46 -5.54 13.25 1.80
N CYS A 47 -5.94 12.04 1.40
CA CYS A 47 -7.30 11.82 0.91
C CYS A 47 -8.39 11.89 1.98
N ARG A 48 -8.05 11.77 3.27
CA ARG A 48 -9.01 11.59 4.36
C ARG A 48 -9.12 12.79 5.31
N ASP A 49 -8.34 13.84 5.08
CA ASP A 49 -8.38 15.05 5.89
C ASP A 49 -8.04 16.29 5.05
N ARG A 50 -8.03 17.47 5.69
CA ARG A 50 -7.80 18.76 5.04
C ARG A 50 -6.40 19.34 5.32
N SER A 51 -5.46 18.51 5.73
CA SER A 51 -4.08 18.91 5.95
C SER A 51 -3.28 18.90 4.65
N TYR A 52 -2.06 19.43 4.71
CA TYR A 52 -1.10 19.39 3.61
C TYR A 52 0.30 19.14 4.16
N ALA A 53 1.12 18.47 3.36
CA ALA A 53 2.54 18.29 3.62
C ALA A 53 3.36 18.69 2.39
N LEU A 54 4.56 19.20 2.62
CA LEU A 54 5.58 19.29 1.59
C LEU A 54 6.18 17.88 1.39
N VAL A 55 6.44 17.48 0.15
CA VAL A 55 7.09 16.20 -0.12
C VAL A 55 8.57 16.42 -0.34
N ASP A 56 9.36 15.75 0.49
CA ASP A 56 10.80 15.66 0.38
C ASP A 56 11.16 14.24 -0.08
N ASP A 57 11.65 14.14 -1.31
CA ASP A 57 12.10 12.86 -1.88
C ASP A 57 13.48 12.50 -1.37
N ILE A 58 13.52 11.55 -0.43
CA ILE A 58 14.76 10.98 0.12
C ILE A 58 15.08 9.60 -0.45
N SER A 59 14.37 9.19 -1.51
CA SER A 59 14.69 7.96 -2.23
C SER A 59 16.06 8.09 -2.94
N PRO A 60 16.84 7.00 -3.07
CA PRO A 60 18.11 7.05 -3.79
C PRO A 60 17.93 7.64 -5.18
N GLY A 61 18.71 8.68 -5.51
CA GLY A 61 18.68 9.34 -6.81
C GLY A 61 17.36 10.04 -7.16
N ALA A 62 16.50 10.37 -6.18
CA ALA A 62 15.18 10.98 -6.38
C ALA A 62 14.28 10.17 -7.34
N THR A 63 14.33 8.84 -7.19
CA THR A 63 13.60 7.91 -8.06
C THR A 63 12.09 8.05 -7.95
N VAL A 64 11.56 8.44 -6.78
CA VAL A 64 10.14 8.74 -6.61
C VAL A 64 9.75 9.95 -7.46
N THR A 65 10.50 11.05 -7.38
CA THR A 65 10.24 12.25 -8.18
C THR A 65 10.33 11.95 -9.67
N ALA A 66 11.35 11.22 -10.12
CA ALA A 66 11.48 10.81 -11.52
C ALA A 66 10.27 9.99 -12.00
N ALA A 67 9.74 9.09 -11.17
CA ALA A 67 8.53 8.34 -11.48
C ALA A 67 7.28 9.24 -11.57
N LEU A 68 7.11 10.18 -10.65
CA LEU A 68 6.00 11.14 -10.68
C LEU A 68 6.06 12.06 -11.92
N GLU A 69 7.26 12.52 -12.30
CA GLU A 69 7.48 13.28 -13.53
C GLU A 69 7.05 12.47 -14.77
N SER A 70 7.28 11.15 -14.78
CA SER A 70 6.86 10.26 -15.88
C SER A 70 5.34 10.12 -16.06
N VAL A 71 4.54 10.49 -15.07
CA VAL A 71 3.06 10.51 -15.16
C VAL A 71 2.48 11.92 -15.31
N GLY A 72 3.34 12.93 -15.47
CA GLY A 72 2.96 14.29 -15.86
C GLY A 72 2.98 15.31 -14.72
N LEU A 73 3.67 15.04 -13.61
CA LEU A 73 3.85 16.00 -12.52
C LEU A 73 4.40 17.35 -13.02
N GLY A 74 5.47 17.35 -13.81
CA GLY A 74 6.10 18.54 -14.36
C GLY A 74 5.26 19.25 -15.42
N ALA A 75 4.28 18.55 -16.01
CA ALA A 75 3.27 19.14 -16.88
C ALA A 75 2.13 19.80 -16.07
N GLY A 76 2.26 19.92 -14.74
CA GLY A 76 1.28 20.53 -13.86
C GLY A 76 0.08 19.63 -13.55
N LYS A 77 0.12 18.34 -13.91
CA LYS A 77 -0.97 17.42 -13.58
C LYS A 77 -1.07 17.24 -12.06
N LYS A 78 -2.31 17.26 -11.57
CA LYS A 78 -2.64 16.79 -10.23
C LYS A 78 -2.68 15.27 -10.24
N LEU A 79 -1.82 14.64 -9.45
CA LEU A 79 -1.70 13.19 -9.38
C LEU A 79 -2.46 12.64 -8.19
N TYR A 80 -3.03 11.45 -8.32
CA TYR A 80 -3.27 10.59 -7.15
C TYR A 80 -2.00 9.79 -6.89
N VAL A 81 -1.56 9.71 -5.64
CA VAL A 81 -0.34 9.02 -5.24
C VAL A 81 -0.55 8.20 -3.97
N GLU A 82 0.16 7.08 -3.90
CA GLU A 82 0.38 6.27 -2.72
C GLU A 82 1.91 6.17 -2.54
N LEU A 83 2.43 6.76 -1.46
CA LEU A 83 3.86 6.94 -1.22
C LEU A 83 4.26 6.31 0.12
N TRP A 84 5.37 5.59 0.14
CA TRP A 84 6.00 5.13 1.38
C TRP A 84 6.81 6.28 1.98
N GLY A 85 6.52 6.66 3.21
CA GLY A 85 7.26 7.73 3.87
C GLY A 85 6.93 7.95 5.33
N THR A 86 7.64 8.88 5.95
CA THR A 86 7.45 9.31 7.33
C THR A 86 7.11 10.79 7.35
N LEU A 87 6.11 11.19 8.13
CA LEU A 87 5.81 12.61 8.34
C LEU A 87 6.72 13.17 9.44
N GLU A 88 7.53 14.16 9.09
CA GLU A 88 8.44 14.89 9.99
C GLU A 88 8.10 16.38 9.95
N GLY A 89 7.39 16.85 10.97
CA GLY A 89 6.84 18.21 10.99
C GLY A 89 5.84 18.39 9.84
N ILE A 90 6.15 19.31 8.92
CA ILE A 90 5.33 19.57 7.72
C ILE A 90 5.79 18.80 6.48
N ALA A 91 6.86 18.02 6.58
CA ALA A 91 7.47 17.34 5.44
C ALA A 91 7.14 15.83 5.47
N LEU A 92 6.58 15.32 4.39
CA LEU A 92 6.51 13.89 4.13
C LEU A 92 7.82 13.46 3.47
N LYS A 93 8.69 12.81 4.24
CA LYS A 93 9.96 12.22 3.78
C LYS A 93 9.65 10.91 3.06
N VAL A 94 9.64 10.93 1.73
CA VAL A 94 9.26 9.76 0.93
C VAL A 94 10.47 8.92 0.56
N THR A 95 10.38 7.63 0.82
CA THR A 95 11.42 6.64 0.55
C THR A 95 11.06 5.72 -0.62
N GLY A 96 9.79 5.68 -1.01
CA GLY A 96 9.33 4.82 -2.10
C GLY A 96 7.98 5.21 -2.68
N LEU A 97 7.74 4.72 -3.88
CA LEU A 97 6.46 4.81 -4.59
C LEU A 97 5.72 3.48 -4.42
N ASN A 98 4.41 3.53 -4.18
CA ASN A 98 3.53 2.36 -4.35
C ASN A 98 2.72 2.49 -5.65
N LEU A 99 2.09 3.65 -5.85
CA LEU A 99 1.26 3.94 -7.01
C LEU A 99 1.24 5.46 -7.28
N ALA A 100 1.26 5.87 -8.55
CA ALA A 100 0.88 7.21 -8.95
C ALA A 100 0.05 7.17 -10.24
N ARG A 101 -0.99 7.99 -10.33
CA ARG A 101 -1.90 8.09 -11.48
C ARG A 101 -2.23 9.54 -11.81
N ALA A 102 -2.42 9.82 -13.09
CA ALA A 102 -2.81 11.15 -13.56
C ALA A 102 -4.29 11.51 -13.31
N ASP A 103 -5.11 10.59 -12.80
CA ASP A 103 -6.56 10.78 -12.67
C ASP A 103 -6.98 11.70 -11.50
N GLY A 104 -6.03 12.16 -10.67
CA GLY A 104 -6.18 13.26 -9.69
C GLY A 104 -7.30 13.08 -8.66
N ARG A 105 -7.87 11.87 -8.53
CA ARG A 105 -9.01 11.56 -7.66
C ARG A 105 -8.60 10.58 -6.58
N CYS A 106 -8.99 10.88 -5.35
CA CYS A 106 -8.81 9.95 -4.24
C CYS A 106 -9.58 8.66 -4.48
N GLN A 107 -8.86 7.54 -4.37
CA GLN A 107 -9.42 6.21 -4.51
C GLN A 107 -9.73 5.62 -3.13
N PRO A 108 -10.78 4.79 -3.00
CA PRO A 108 -10.98 3.98 -1.81
C PRO A 108 -9.76 3.06 -1.56
N SER A 109 -9.41 2.86 -0.29
CA SER A 109 -8.45 1.84 0.11
C SER A 109 -8.97 0.44 -0.23
N GLY A 110 -8.08 -0.56 -0.25
CA GLY A 110 -8.45 -1.95 -0.52
C GLY A 110 -9.42 -2.47 0.54
N GLY A 111 -9.96 -3.67 0.31
CA GLY A 111 -10.55 -4.43 1.41
C GLY A 111 -9.50 -4.70 2.49
N PRO A 112 -9.90 -4.90 3.76
CA PRO A 112 -8.97 -5.02 4.89
C PRO A 112 -7.98 -6.19 4.75
N ASP A 113 -8.33 -7.21 3.97
CA ASP A 113 -7.50 -8.40 3.78
C ASP A 113 -6.73 -8.40 2.45
N GLU A 114 -6.89 -7.38 1.61
CA GLU A 114 -6.19 -7.26 0.32
C GLU A 114 -4.77 -6.72 0.57
N ALA A 115 -3.76 -7.53 0.27
CA ALA A 115 -2.36 -7.14 0.45
C ALA A 115 -1.73 -6.61 -0.85
N TRP A 116 -2.17 -7.15 -2.00
CA TRP A 116 -1.57 -6.83 -3.29
C TRP A 116 -2.62 -6.74 -4.40
N ARG A 117 -2.33 -5.86 -5.36
CA ARG A 117 -2.90 -5.89 -6.70
C ARG A 117 -1.79 -5.94 -7.73
N ALA A 118 -2.08 -6.62 -8.84
CA ALA A 118 -1.23 -6.57 -10.01
C ALA A 118 -2.04 -6.64 -11.29
N ALA A 119 -1.49 -6.10 -12.37
CA ALA A 119 -2.06 -6.20 -13.70
C ALA A 119 -0.94 -6.22 -14.74
N GLY A 120 -1.19 -6.87 -15.85
CA GLY A 120 -0.26 -6.91 -16.96
C GLY A 120 -0.92 -7.33 -18.25
N SER A 121 -0.16 -7.22 -19.33
CA SER A 121 -0.61 -7.50 -20.69
C SER A 121 0.26 -8.55 -21.41
N GLU A 122 1.27 -9.10 -20.72
CA GLU A 122 2.18 -10.11 -21.26
C GLU A 122 1.95 -11.47 -20.59
N PRO A 123 1.64 -12.54 -21.36
CA PRO A 123 1.43 -12.58 -22.82
C PRO A 123 0.03 -12.14 -23.29
N ALA A 124 -0.92 -11.99 -22.37
CA ALA A 124 -2.25 -11.46 -22.62
C ALA A 124 -2.69 -10.63 -21.41
N ALA A 125 -3.80 -9.88 -21.51
CA ALA A 125 -4.30 -9.10 -20.37
C ALA A 125 -4.64 -9.99 -19.16
N TRP A 126 -4.28 -9.55 -17.96
CA TRP A 126 -4.59 -10.23 -16.71
C TRP A 126 -4.64 -9.26 -15.54
N THR A 127 -5.40 -9.61 -14.51
CA THR A 127 -5.43 -8.88 -13.24
C THR A 127 -5.40 -9.84 -12.06
N LEU A 128 -4.82 -9.37 -10.97
CA LEU A 128 -4.62 -10.11 -9.74
C LEU A 128 -5.03 -9.27 -8.53
N ALA A 129 -5.67 -9.93 -7.57
CA ALA A 129 -5.74 -9.48 -6.19
C ALA A 129 -5.25 -10.61 -5.28
N ALA A 130 -4.32 -10.33 -4.38
CA ALA A 130 -3.87 -11.31 -3.38
C ALA A 130 -4.13 -10.77 -1.97
N GLY A 131 -4.65 -11.64 -1.11
CA GLY A 131 -5.09 -11.29 0.22
C GLY A 131 -5.59 -12.50 1.01
N GLY A 132 -5.51 -12.42 2.34
CA GLY A 132 -5.85 -13.55 3.21
C GLY A 132 -5.05 -14.81 2.86
N ASP A 133 -5.76 -15.86 2.44
CA ASP A 133 -5.21 -17.18 2.10
C ASP A 133 -5.16 -17.49 0.60
N ALA A 134 -5.51 -16.51 -0.26
CA ALA A 134 -5.68 -16.76 -1.68
C ALA A 134 -5.31 -15.58 -2.58
N LEU A 135 -4.99 -15.95 -3.81
CA LEU A 135 -4.83 -15.06 -4.94
C LEU A 135 -5.98 -15.29 -5.91
N LEU A 136 -6.61 -14.22 -6.36
CA LEU A 136 -7.63 -14.21 -7.40
C LEU A 136 -7.02 -13.73 -8.71
N LEU A 137 -6.90 -14.63 -9.68
CA LEU A 137 -6.39 -14.34 -11.02
C LEU A 137 -7.54 -14.29 -12.03
N LYS A 138 -7.65 -13.17 -12.74
CA LYS A 138 -8.58 -12.99 -13.85
C LYS A 138 -7.82 -12.88 -15.16
N ARG A 139 -8.30 -13.60 -16.17
CA ARG A 139 -7.81 -13.54 -17.57
C ARG A 139 -9.02 -13.49 -18.51
N PRO A 140 -9.00 -12.67 -19.57
CA PRO A 140 -10.08 -12.63 -20.55
C PRO A 140 -10.41 -14.02 -21.10
N GLY A 141 -11.70 -14.33 -21.19
CA GLY A 141 -12.18 -15.61 -21.72
C GLY A 141 -11.91 -16.82 -20.84
N ARG A 142 -11.39 -16.66 -19.61
CA ARG A 142 -11.20 -17.75 -18.64
C ARG A 142 -12.00 -17.49 -17.35
N PRO A 143 -12.49 -18.55 -16.68
CA PRO A 143 -13.02 -18.42 -15.32
C PRO A 143 -11.98 -17.80 -14.38
N GLU A 144 -12.45 -17.06 -13.38
CA GLU A 144 -11.59 -16.58 -12.30
C GLU A 144 -10.94 -17.78 -11.59
N GLN A 145 -9.64 -17.71 -11.37
CA GLN A 145 -8.88 -18.74 -10.69
C GLN A 145 -8.54 -18.28 -9.28
N ARG A 146 -9.00 -19.03 -8.28
CA ARG A 146 -8.60 -18.88 -6.88
C ARG A 146 -7.41 -19.80 -6.61
N LEU A 147 -6.26 -19.22 -6.29
CA LEU A 147 -5.00 -19.93 -6.05
C LEU A 147 -4.62 -19.78 -4.58
N GLY A 148 -4.67 -20.87 -3.81
CA GLY A 148 -4.24 -20.85 -2.40
C GLY A 148 -2.72 -20.78 -2.25
N TYR A 149 -2.23 -20.30 -1.12
CA TYR A 149 -0.81 -20.32 -0.75
C TYR A 149 -0.64 -20.54 0.76
N LYS A 150 0.51 -21.06 1.19
CA LYS A 150 0.78 -21.34 2.62
C LYS A 150 1.39 -20.16 3.38
N GLY A 151 1.96 -19.19 2.66
CA GLY A 151 2.56 -17.99 3.22
C GLY A 151 3.41 -17.25 2.19
N SER A 152 4.09 -16.21 2.65
CA SER A 152 5.03 -15.40 1.87
C SER A 152 6.43 -15.38 2.50
N ARG A 153 7.43 -15.18 1.66
CA ARG A 153 8.77 -14.76 2.07
C ARG A 153 8.92 -13.30 1.66
N ASP A 154 8.79 -12.41 2.64
CA ASP A 154 8.78 -10.96 2.43
C ASP A 154 10.07 -10.31 2.93
N THR A 155 10.57 -9.37 2.13
CA THR A 155 11.59 -8.39 2.47
C THR A 155 11.11 -7.01 2.02
N ALA A 156 11.86 -5.96 2.35
CA ALA A 156 11.51 -4.60 1.92
C ALA A 156 11.45 -4.43 0.39
N GLN A 157 12.18 -5.25 -0.38
CA GLN A 157 12.29 -5.14 -1.83
C GLN A 157 11.62 -6.29 -2.58
N LEU A 158 11.08 -7.28 -1.87
CA LEU A 158 10.67 -8.54 -2.47
C LEU A 158 9.61 -9.26 -1.65
N SER A 159 8.52 -9.65 -2.30
CA SER A 159 7.56 -10.63 -1.77
C SER A 159 7.49 -11.84 -2.68
N VAL A 160 7.69 -13.05 -2.13
CA VAL A 160 7.60 -14.31 -2.86
C VAL A 160 6.56 -15.21 -2.22
N TYR A 161 5.70 -15.80 -3.05
CA TYR A 161 4.66 -16.70 -2.63
C TYR A 161 4.75 -18.01 -3.40
N GLU A 162 4.49 -19.11 -2.69
CA GLU A 162 4.38 -20.45 -3.25
C GLU A 162 2.93 -20.93 -3.10
N GLY A 163 2.31 -21.16 -4.25
CA GLY A 163 0.93 -21.61 -4.33
C GLY A 163 0.78 -23.10 -3.98
N THR A 164 -0.41 -23.47 -3.54
CA THR A 164 -0.82 -24.85 -3.30
C THR A 164 -1.58 -25.36 -4.53
N GLY A 165 -0.91 -26.10 -5.41
CA GLY A 165 -1.54 -26.68 -6.60
C GLY A 165 -0.56 -27.41 -7.51
N GLU A 166 -1.11 -28.28 -8.37
CA GLU A 166 -0.39 -28.93 -9.45
C GLU A 166 -0.96 -28.48 -10.80
N PRO A 167 -0.14 -28.05 -11.77
CA PRO A 167 1.32 -27.84 -11.68
C PRO A 167 1.70 -26.70 -10.70
N PRO A 168 2.98 -26.63 -10.25
CA PRO A 168 3.42 -25.62 -9.30
C PRO A 168 3.10 -24.20 -9.73
N ILE A 169 2.64 -23.40 -8.76
CA ILE A 169 2.28 -22.00 -8.94
C ILE A 169 3.16 -21.17 -8.02
N ALA A 170 3.73 -20.09 -8.54
CA ALA A 170 4.52 -19.16 -7.75
C ALA A 170 4.29 -17.75 -8.25
N TRP A 171 4.40 -16.78 -7.35
CA TRP A 171 4.41 -15.37 -7.75
C TRP A 171 5.36 -14.54 -6.92
N ARG A 172 5.84 -13.49 -7.55
CA ARG A 172 6.86 -12.60 -7.04
C ARG A 172 6.48 -11.16 -7.31
N PHE A 173 6.59 -10.32 -6.29
CA PHE A 173 6.55 -8.87 -6.39
C PHE A 173 7.92 -8.31 -6.04
N GLU A 174 8.50 -7.51 -6.91
CA GLU A 174 9.82 -6.90 -6.70
C GLU A 174 9.72 -5.39 -6.75
N GLN A 175 10.35 -4.71 -5.78
CA GLN A 175 10.31 -3.27 -5.64
C GLN A 175 11.15 -2.63 -6.74
N LYS A 176 10.49 -2.35 -7.85
CA LYS A 176 11.05 -1.75 -9.05
C LYS A 176 9.95 -0.99 -9.76
N SER A 177 10.22 0.27 -10.07
CA SER A 177 9.30 1.12 -10.81
C SER A 177 8.84 0.43 -12.10
N CYS A 178 7.53 0.36 -12.29
CA CYS A 178 6.88 -0.35 -13.37
C CYS A 178 5.81 0.53 -13.99
N ARG A 179 5.73 0.51 -15.32
CA ARG A 179 4.70 1.22 -16.09
C ARG A 179 4.14 0.25 -17.12
N ASP A 180 2.84 -0.02 -17.04
CA ASP A 180 2.16 -0.80 -18.07
C ASP A 180 1.91 0.09 -19.29
N ARG A 181 2.14 -0.45 -20.49
CA ARG A 181 2.03 0.31 -21.74
C ARG A 181 0.58 0.77 -21.91
N GLY A 182 0.37 2.07 -22.06
CA GLY A 182 -0.96 2.67 -22.18
C GLY A 182 -1.64 3.02 -20.85
N SER A 183 -1.02 2.73 -19.70
CA SER A 183 -1.51 3.24 -18.42
C SER A 183 -1.05 4.68 -18.18
N ASP A 184 -1.95 5.53 -17.66
CA ASP A 184 -1.61 6.84 -17.09
C ASP A 184 -1.11 6.71 -15.64
N ALA A 185 -0.40 5.61 -15.36
CA ALA A 185 0.01 5.21 -14.04
C ALA A 185 1.47 4.75 -14.03
N VAL A 186 2.12 4.92 -12.88
CA VAL A 186 3.39 4.29 -12.55
C VAL A 186 3.23 3.59 -11.21
N PHE A 187 3.80 2.40 -11.10
CA PHE A 187 3.65 1.49 -9.98
C PHE A 187 5.01 1.25 -9.33
N GLY A 188 5.02 1.03 -8.03
CA GLY A 188 6.24 0.80 -7.24
C GLY A 188 6.86 -0.58 -7.44
N TRP A 189 6.09 -1.53 -7.99
CA TRP A 189 6.48 -2.93 -8.02
C TRP A 189 6.27 -3.55 -9.41
N THR A 190 7.11 -4.52 -9.74
CA THR A 190 6.88 -5.46 -10.84
C THR A 190 6.24 -6.74 -10.31
N ALA A 191 5.46 -7.41 -11.14
CA ALA A 191 4.86 -8.70 -10.86
C ALA A 191 5.37 -9.76 -11.84
N SER A 192 5.67 -10.94 -11.32
CA SER A 192 5.94 -12.14 -12.12
C SER A 192 5.20 -13.33 -11.52
N LEU A 193 4.32 -13.93 -12.31
CA LEU A 193 3.51 -15.08 -11.93
C LEU A 193 3.84 -16.26 -12.83
N THR A 194 4.07 -17.43 -12.25
CA THR A 194 4.14 -18.70 -12.99
C THR A 194 2.87 -19.49 -12.68
N VAL A 195 2.01 -19.68 -13.69
CA VAL A 195 0.75 -20.41 -13.56
C VAL A 195 0.64 -21.40 -14.71
N ALA A 196 0.58 -22.70 -14.41
CA ALA A 196 0.46 -23.74 -15.43
C ALA A 196 1.55 -23.69 -16.52
N GLY A 197 2.79 -23.38 -16.13
CA GLY A 197 3.93 -23.26 -17.05
C GLY A 197 3.99 -21.94 -17.84
N GLU A 198 2.98 -21.08 -17.72
CA GLU A 198 2.94 -19.76 -18.33
C GLU A 198 3.48 -18.70 -17.37
N ILE A 199 4.33 -17.80 -17.87
CA ILE A 199 4.85 -16.67 -17.09
C ILE A 199 4.08 -15.41 -17.46
N LEU A 200 3.36 -14.84 -16.49
CA LEU A 200 2.67 -13.56 -16.63
C LEU A 200 3.53 -12.45 -16.03
N ARG A 201 3.68 -11.34 -16.75
CA ARG A 201 4.46 -10.17 -16.32
C ARG A 201 3.63 -8.90 -16.33
N GLY A 202 3.87 -8.03 -15.36
CA GLY A 202 3.07 -6.83 -15.16
C GLY A 202 3.59 -5.95 -14.03
N CYS A 203 2.75 -5.00 -13.63
CA CYS A 203 3.01 -4.08 -12.53
C CYS A 203 2.15 -4.40 -11.32
N ALA A 204 2.65 -4.09 -10.12
CA ALA A 204 1.99 -4.35 -8.85
C ALA A 204 2.04 -3.16 -7.90
N TRP A 205 1.14 -3.15 -6.95
CA TRP A 205 1.11 -2.22 -5.83
C TRP A 205 0.47 -2.88 -4.61
N GLN A 206 0.91 -2.46 -3.43
CA GLN A 206 0.40 -2.92 -2.14
C GLN A 206 -0.92 -2.22 -1.80
N ARG A 207 -1.72 -2.80 -0.91
CA ARG A 207 -3.06 -2.30 -0.55
C ARG A 207 -3.26 -2.15 0.95
#